data_AF-A0A7X1L7I0-F1
#
_entry.id   AF-A0A7X1L7I0-F1
#
_cell.length_a   1.000
_cell.length_b   1.000
_cell.length_c   1.000
_cell.angle_alpha   90.00
_cell.angle_beta   90.00
_cell.angle_gamma   90.00
#
_symmetry.space_group_name_H-M   'P 1'
#
loop_
_entity.id
_entity.type
_entity.pdbx_description
1 polymer ?
#
loop_
_entity_poly.entity_id
_entity_poly.type
_entity_poly.pdbx_seq_one_letter_code
_entity_poly.pdbx_strand_id
1 'polypeptide(L)'
;MLDLANLAYERELRRELSRVQRHIDQYRERESKFFNLHDIRLKFYREASDEIWHLYDRLEPDKAVERAVALGLLAADEVPDDIQHTLRRAVRCVS
;
A
#
# COMPACT_ATOMS: atom_id res chain seq x y z
N MET A 1 3.33 1.90 -16.90
CA MET A 1 4.05 1.89 -15.60
C MET A 1 3.41 2.84 -14.60
N LEU A 2 3.19 4.12 -14.93
CA LEU A 2 2.55 5.08 -14.02
C LEU A 2 1.17 4.61 -13.51
N ASP A 3 0.33 4.05 -14.39
CA ASP A 3 -1.00 3.55 -14.00
C ASP A 3 -0.93 2.40 -12.98
N LEU A 4 0.06 1.50 -13.12
CA LEU A 4 0.28 0.41 -12.17
C LEU A 4 0.85 0.92 -10.84
N ALA A 5 1.70 1.95 -10.88
CA ALA A 5 2.21 2.61 -9.67
C ALA A 5 1.09 3.32 -8.91
N ASN A 6 0.19 4.00 -9.61
CA ASN A 6 -1.01 4.61 -9.02
C ASN A 6 -1.95 3.56 -8.43
N LEU A 7 -2.18 2.46 -9.15
CA LEU A 7 -3.00 1.35 -8.66
C LEU A 7 -2.37 0.71 -7.41
N ALA A 8 -1.05 0.55 -7.38
CA ALA A 8 -0.32 0.07 -6.22
C ALA A 8 -0.52 0.98 -5.00
N TYR A 9 -0.34 2.30 -5.18
CA TYR A 9 -0.59 3.30 -4.15
C TYR A 9 -2.01 3.19 -3.58
N GLU A 10 -3.03 3.16 -4.45
CA GLU A 10 -4.42 3.05 -4.03
C GLU A 10 -4.71 1.77 -3.24
N ARG A 11 -4.12 0.64 -3.67
CA ARG A 11 -4.30 -0.65 -2.99
C ARG A 11 -3.60 -0.71 -1.64
N GLU A 12 -2.41 -0.13 -1.51
CA GLU A 12 -1.72 -0.03 -0.22
C GLU A 12 -2.53 0.82 0.74
N LEU A 13 -3.02 1.98 0.29
CA LEU A 13 -3.88 2.86 1.09
C LEU A 13 -5.18 2.17 1.51
N ARG A 14 -5.83 1.45 0.59
CA ARG A 14 -7.05 0.69 0.88
C ARG A 14 -6.81 -0.44 1.88
N ARG A 15 -5.66 -1.10 1.83
CA ARG A 15 -5.27 -2.12 2.80
C ARG A 15 -5.17 -1.53 4.21
N GLU A 16 -4.56 -0.36 4.36
CA GLU A 16 -4.48 0.32 5.66
C GLU A 16 -5.84 0.85 6.14
N LEU A 17 -6.67 1.41 5.25
CA LEU A 17 -8.06 1.77 5.55
C LEU A 17 -8.88 0.57 6.06
N SER A 18 -8.66 -0.61 5.49
CA SER A 18 -9.34 -1.84 5.94
C SER A 18 -8.93 -2.26 7.35
N ARG A 19 -7.75 -1.84 7.84
CA ARG A 19 -7.36 -2.04 9.25
C ARG A 19 -8.13 -1.10 10.17
N VAL A 20 -8.28 0.16 9.78
CA VAL A 20 -9.11 1.13 10.50
C VAL A 20 -10.56 0.66 10.58
N GLN A 21 -11.10 0.16 9.45
CA GLN A 21 -12.47 -0.36 9.41
C GLN A 21 -12.68 -1.51 10.40
N ARG A 22 -11.75 -2.48 10.46
CA ARG A 22 -11.83 -3.57 11.44
C ARG A 22 -11.90 -3.08 12.89
N HIS A 23 -11.17 -2.03 13.24
CA HIS A 23 -11.25 -1.44 14.58
C HIS A 23 -12.59 -0.74 14.84
N ILE A 24 -13.17 -0.09 13.82
CA ILE A 24 -14.52 0.49 13.91
C ILE A 24 -15.56 -0.61 14.14
N ASP A 25 -15.43 -1.74 13.46
CA ASP A 25 -16.37 -2.86 13.59
C ASP A 25 -16.30 -3.49 15.00
N GLN A 26 -15.09 -3.75 15.52
CA GLN A 26 -14.89 -4.22 16.90
C GLN A 26 -15.46 -3.26 17.96
N TYR A 27 -15.36 -1.95 17.72
CA TYR A 27 -15.97 -0.94 18.59
C TYR A 27 -17.50 -1.03 18.56
N ARG A 28 -18.10 -1.17 17.37
CA ARG A 28 -19.55 -1.32 17.21
C ARG A 28 -20.09 -2.55 17.91
N GLU A 29 -19.37 -3.67 17.83
CA GLU A 29 -19.73 -4.94 18.46
C GLU A 29 -19.48 -4.95 19.99
N ARG A 30 -18.97 -3.85 20.56
CA ARG A 30 -18.59 -3.71 21.97
C ARG A 30 -17.54 -4.73 22.42
N GLU A 31 -16.81 -5.31 21.47
CA GLU A 31 -15.74 -6.27 21.73
C GLU A 31 -14.47 -5.60 22.26
N SER A 32 -14.37 -4.26 22.10
CA SER A 32 -13.35 -3.47 22.77
C SER A 32 -13.93 -2.47 23.77
N LYS A 33 -13.40 -2.53 25.00
CA LYS A 33 -13.71 -1.60 26.10
C LYS A 33 -12.71 -0.44 26.26
N PHE A 34 -11.61 -0.41 25.50
CA PHE A 34 -10.47 0.47 25.83
C PHE A 34 -9.82 1.23 24.66
N PHE A 35 -10.44 1.31 23.48
CA PHE A 35 -9.87 2.07 22.35
C PHE A 35 -10.70 3.31 21.99
N ASN A 36 -10.01 4.41 21.70
CA ASN A 36 -10.59 5.66 21.26
C ASN A 36 -10.54 5.74 19.72
N LEU A 37 -11.71 5.80 19.08
CA LEU A 37 -11.82 5.92 17.62
C LEU A 37 -11.13 7.18 17.07
N HIS A 38 -11.09 8.26 17.86
CA HIS A 38 -10.38 9.47 17.47
C HIS A 38 -8.88 9.22 17.29
N ASP A 39 -8.27 8.47 18.20
CA ASP A 39 -6.83 8.18 18.18
C ASP A 39 -6.47 7.26 17.01
N ILE A 40 -7.31 6.26 16.71
CA ILE A 40 -7.13 5.37 15.55
C ILE A 40 -7.18 6.18 14.25
N ARG A 41 -8.18 7.07 14.12
CA ARG A 41 -8.31 7.93 12.95
C ARG A 41 -7.12 8.87 12.80
N LEU A 42 -6.68 9.49 13.91
CA LEU A 42 -5.53 10.38 13.91
C LEU A 42 -4.26 9.65 13.49
N LYS A 43 -4.05 8.43 14.01
CA LYS A 43 -2.93 7.56 13.68
C LYS A 43 -2.92 7.20 12.19
N PHE A 44 -4.08 6.84 11.63
CA PHE A 44 -4.18 6.54 10.21
C PHE A 44 -3.77 7.73 9.34
N TYR A 45 -4.26 8.94 9.64
CA TYR A 45 -3.91 10.11 8.84
C TYR A 45 -2.44 10.55 9.00
N ARG A 46 -1.91 10.54 10.22
CA ARG A 46 -0.57 11.07 10.51
C ARG A 46 0.57 10.11 10.23
N GLU A 47 0.30 8.81 10.30
CA GLU A 47 1.33 7.79 10.11
C GLU A 47 1.06 7.10 8.76
N ALA A 48 0.05 6.25 8.69
CA ALA A 48 -0.14 5.38 7.53
C ALA A 48 -0.36 6.13 6.20
N SER A 49 -1.34 7.05 6.14
CA SER A 49 -1.68 7.75 4.90
C SER A 49 -0.56 8.66 4.42
N ASP A 50 0.06 9.40 5.33
CA ASP A 50 1.12 10.36 5.01
C ASP A 50 2.42 9.65 4.62
N GLU A 51 2.80 8.58 5.34
CA GLU A 51 3.97 7.76 4.99
C GLU A 51 3.79 7.07 3.64
N ILE A 52 2.61 6.51 3.36
CA ILE A 52 2.32 5.89 2.06
C ILE A 52 2.40 6.96 0.96
N TRP A 53 1.77 8.12 1.14
CA TRP A 53 1.85 9.19 0.16
C TRP A 53 3.29 9.61 -0.11
N HIS A 54 4.07 9.92 0.94
CA HIS A 54 5.47 10.32 0.81
C HIS A 54 6.34 9.27 0.15
N LEU A 55 6.06 7.99 0.39
CA LEU A 55 6.81 6.89 -0.21
C LEU A 55 6.53 6.80 -1.71
N TYR A 56 5.28 6.87 -2.14
CA TYR A 56 4.93 6.80 -3.56
C TYR A 56 5.25 8.08 -4.34
N ASP A 57 5.23 9.25 -3.69
CA ASP A 57 5.64 10.52 -4.28
C ASP A 57 7.15 10.55 -4.62
N ARG A 58 7.97 9.81 -3.87
CA ARG A 58 9.42 9.76 -4.05
C ARG A 58 9.91 8.54 -4.83
N LEU A 59 9.06 7.53 -5.04
CA LEU A 59 9.44 6.32 -5.75
C LEU A 59 9.31 6.51 -7.26
N GLU A 60 10.33 6.06 -7.97
CA GLU A 60 10.22 5.83 -9.40
C GLU A 60 9.10 4.79 -9.68
N PRO A 61 8.34 4.92 -10.78
CA PRO A 61 7.19 4.06 -11.04
C PRO A 61 7.51 2.55 -11.09
N ASP A 62 8.70 2.18 -11.56
CA ASP A 62 9.19 0.79 -11.55
C ASP A 62 9.35 0.26 -10.13
N LYS A 63 9.92 1.06 -9.23
CA LYS A 63 10.10 0.70 -7.81
C LYS A 63 8.80 0.64 -7.03
N ALA A 64 7.85 1.51 -7.34
CA ALA A 64 6.50 1.43 -6.82
C ALA A 64 5.83 0.10 -7.19
N VAL A 65 5.94 -0.32 -8.46
CA VAL A 65 5.37 -1.60 -8.94
C VAL A 65 6.11 -2.81 -8.34
N GLU A 66 7.44 -2.79 -8.27
CA GLU A 66 8.22 -3.86 -7.61
C GLU A 66 7.78 -4.07 -6.16
N ARG A 67 7.66 -2.97 -5.40
CA ARG A 67 7.18 -3.00 -4.03
C ARG A 67 5.78 -3.59 -3.94
N ALA A 68 4.88 -3.15 -4.82
CA ALA A 68 3.49 -3.59 -4.81
C ALA A 68 3.36 -5.10 -5.04
N VAL A 69 4.16 -5.66 -5.95
CA VAL A 69 4.25 -7.10 -6.17
C VAL A 69 4.82 -7.80 -4.93
N ALA A 70 5.90 -7.27 -4.35
CA ALA A 70 6.50 -7.84 -3.14
C ALA A 70 5.55 -7.84 -1.91
N LEU A 71 4.68 -6.83 -1.81
CA LEU A 71 3.67 -6.71 -0.75
C LEU A 71 2.39 -7.51 -1.03
N GLY A 72 2.28 -8.15 -2.21
CA GLY A 72 1.08 -8.86 -2.66
C GLY A 72 -0.10 -7.94 -2.98
N LEU A 73 0.15 -6.67 -3.28
CA LEU A 73 -0.87 -5.68 -3.65
C LEU A 73 -1.21 -5.74 -5.14
N LEU A 74 -0.25 -6.12 -5.98
CA LEU A 74 -0.44 -6.47 -7.38
C LEU A 74 -0.08 -7.95 -7.55
N ALA A 75 -0.97 -8.71 -8.19
CA ALA A 75 -0.67 -10.07 -8.58
C ALA A 75 0.25 -10.08 -9.82
N ALA A 76 1.02 -11.14 -10.00
CA ALA A 76 2.01 -11.21 -11.09
C ALA A 76 1.35 -11.18 -12.47
N ASP A 77 0.16 -11.75 -12.62
CA ASP A 77 -0.66 -11.73 -13.84
C ASP A 77 -1.27 -10.35 -14.15
N GLU A 78 -1.38 -9.47 -13.15
CA GLU A 78 -1.78 -8.07 -13.36
C GLU A 78 -0.63 -7.20 -13.90
N VAL A 79 0.61 -7.69 -13.86
CA VAL A 79 1.78 -6.99 -14.38
C VAL A 79 2.12 -7.54 -15.76
N PRO A 80 2.00 -6.74 -16.83
CA PRO A 80 2.38 -7.13 -18.19
C PRO A 80 3.80 -7.68 -18.29
N ASP A 81 4.01 -8.69 -19.14
CA ASP A 81 5.28 -9.42 -19.27
C ASP A 81 6.47 -8.51 -19.64
N ASP A 82 6.22 -7.47 -20.45
CA ASP A 82 7.20 -6.46 -20.83
C ASP A 82 7.66 -5.62 -19.63
N ILE A 83 6.74 -5.30 -18.73
CA ILE A 83 7.06 -4.62 -17.46
C ILE A 83 7.80 -5.58 -16.54
N GLN A 84 7.35 -6.83 -16.39
CA GLN A 84 8.06 -7.83 -15.59
C GLN A 84 9.51 -8.02 -16.05
N HIS A 85 9.74 -8.05 -17.37
CA HIS A 85 11.09 -8.16 -17.93
C HIS A 85 11.94 -6.93 -17.59
N THR A 86 11.35 -5.73 -17.64
CA THR A 86 11.99 -4.47 -17.28
C THR A 86 12.41 -4.46 -15.80
N LEU A 87 11.52 -4.86 -14.89
CA LEU A 87 11.81 -4.97 -13.46
C LEU A 87 12.95 -5.97 -13.19
N ARG A 88 12.91 -7.16 -13.83
CA ARG A 88 13.97 -8.18 -13.70
C ARG A 88 15.33 -7.70 -14.22
N ARG A 89 15.38 -6.85 -15.24
CA ARG A 89 16.62 -6.25 -15.74
C ARG A 89 17.15 -5.17 -14.80
N ALA A 90 16.29 -4.33 -14.24
CA ALA A 90 16.68 -3.31 -13.28
C ALA A 90 17.38 -3.90 -12.04
N VAL A 91 16.89 -5.05 -11.54
CA VAL A 91 17.52 -5.77 -10.42
C VAL A 91 18.92 -6.32 -10.77
N ARG A 92 19.15 -6.75 -12.01
CA ARG A 92 20.44 -7.33 -12.45
C ARG A 92 21.54 -6.31 -12.70
N CYS A 93 21.20 -5.04 -12.93
CA CYS A 93 22.20 -3.98 -13.19
C CYS A 93 22.76 -3.31 -11.93
N VAL A 94 22.24 -3.65 -10.74
CA VAL A 94 22.66 -3.08 -9.44
C VAL A 94 23.40 -4.13 -8.58
N SER A 95 23.73 -5.30 -9.14
CA SER A 95 24.52 -6.36 -8.49
C SER A 95 25.98 -6.33 -8.90
#